data_AF-A0A955ZBJ3-F1
#
_entry.id   AF-A0A955ZBJ3-F1
#
_cell.length_a   1.000
_cell.length_b   1.000
_cell.length_c   1.000
_cell.angle_alpha   90.00
_cell.angle_beta   90.00
_cell.angle_gamma   90.00
#
_symmetry.space_group_name_H-M   'P 1'
#
loop_
_entity.id
_entity.type
_entity.pdbx_description
1 polymer ?
#
loop_
_entity_poly.entity_id
_entity_poly.type
_entity_poly.pdbx_seq_one_letter_code
_entity_poly.pdbx_strand_id
1 'polypeptide(L)'
;MMCPLGGGGAAAGGGAAGGAAQQGIYQFNGRSGKPYVGQSRNIPSRLAQHARSGKLPPESEVSTTEVVGGKTAREIVEQRRINELGGIENVENERNPIGPKRRHLLDDD
;
A
#
# COMPACT_ATOMS: atom_id res chain seq x y z
N MET A 1 13.24 47.23 -14.05
CA MET A 1 13.94 46.66 -12.88
C MET A 1 13.02 45.61 -12.27
N MET A 2 13.58 44.41 -12.05
CA MET A 2 13.06 43.26 -11.29
C MET A 2 12.03 42.30 -11.91
N CYS A 3 12.45 41.04 -11.96
CA CYS A 3 11.83 39.80 -12.41
C CYS A 3 10.66 39.30 -11.51
N PRO A 4 9.83 38.36 -11.99
CA PRO A 4 8.93 37.58 -11.14
C PRO A 4 9.67 36.42 -10.44
N LEU A 5 9.44 36.25 -9.14
CA LEU A 5 9.71 35.05 -8.33
C LEU A 5 8.32 34.48 -7.97
N GLY A 6 7.95 33.21 -8.15
CA GLY A 6 8.75 31.99 -8.28
C GLY A 6 8.50 31.11 -7.05
N GLY A 7 7.99 29.89 -7.27
CA GLY A 7 7.99 28.76 -6.32
C GLY A 7 6.61 28.44 -5.72
N GLY A 8 6.06 27.23 -5.81
CA GLY A 8 6.63 25.92 -6.14
C GLY A 8 6.19 24.91 -5.09
N GLY A 9 5.54 23.82 -5.49
CA GLY A 9 5.15 22.76 -4.56
C GLY A 9 4.13 21.77 -5.11
N ALA A 10 4.37 21.25 -6.32
CA ALA A 10 3.74 20.01 -6.74
C ALA A 10 4.29 18.88 -5.87
N ALA A 11 3.45 18.31 -4.99
CA ALA A 11 3.78 17.07 -4.31
C ALA A 11 3.68 15.93 -5.34
N ALA A 12 4.85 15.55 -5.83
CA ALA A 12 5.10 14.36 -6.61
C ALA A 12 4.59 13.12 -5.88
N GLY A 13 3.62 12.42 -6.49
CA GLY A 13 3.38 10.99 -6.25
C GLY A 13 3.99 10.23 -7.43
N GLY A 14 5.31 10.05 -7.41
CA GLY A 14 6.06 9.45 -8.50
C GLY A 14 5.58 8.03 -8.82
N GLY A 15 5.21 7.83 -10.09
CA GLY A 15 5.22 6.50 -10.70
C GLY A 15 6.68 6.05 -10.80
N ALA A 16 7.05 5.03 -10.03
CA ALA A 16 8.34 4.37 -10.14
C ALA A 16 8.12 2.92 -10.55
N ALA A 17 8.21 2.66 -11.85
CA ALA A 17 8.65 1.37 -12.34
C ALA A 17 10.17 1.28 -12.11
N GLY A 18 10.63 0.23 -11.41
CA GLY A 18 12.06 -0.11 -11.36
C GLY A 18 12.65 -0.42 -9.98
N GLY A 19 11.94 -1.14 -9.12
CA GLY A 19 12.48 -1.68 -7.87
C GLY A 19 11.38 -1.85 -6.83
N ALA A 20 10.97 -3.09 -6.55
CA ALA A 20 10.00 -3.33 -5.50
C ALA A 20 10.54 -2.76 -4.18
N ALA A 21 9.76 -1.91 -3.51
CA ALA A 21 10.15 -1.34 -2.22
C ALA A 21 10.52 -2.47 -1.25
N GLN A 22 11.61 -2.32 -0.49
CA GLN A 22 12.03 -3.38 0.43
C GLN A 22 11.00 -3.58 1.55
N GLN A 23 10.43 -2.48 2.06
CA GLN A 23 9.44 -2.47 3.13
C GLN A 23 8.31 -1.48 2.83
N GLY A 24 7.12 -1.76 3.35
CA GLY A 24 5.96 -0.90 3.19
C GLY A 24 4.69 -1.68 2.92
N ILE A 25 3.84 -1.15 2.06
CA ILE A 25 2.62 -1.79 1.60
C ILE A 25 2.76 -2.23 0.13
N TYR A 26 2.04 -3.27 -0.24
CA TYR A 26 1.91 -3.75 -1.60
C TYR A 26 0.44 -4.01 -1.92
N GLN A 27 0.08 -3.82 -3.18
CA GLN A 27 -1.24 -4.07 -3.72
C GLN A 27 -1.12 -4.87 -5.01
N PHE A 28 -2.01 -5.84 -5.22
CA PHE A 28 -2.16 -6.55 -6.49
C PHE A 28 -3.58 -7.03 -6.68
N ASN A 29 -3.97 -7.38 -7.91
CA ASN A 29 -5.26 -8.03 -8.16
C ASN A 29 -5.20 -9.51 -7.77
N GLY A 30 -6.02 -9.91 -6.81
CA GLY A 30 -6.09 -11.28 -6.34
C GLY A 30 -6.84 -12.19 -7.31
N ARG A 31 -6.99 -13.47 -6.93
CA ARG A 31 -7.64 -14.48 -7.79
C ARG A 31 -9.12 -14.21 -8.02
N SER A 32 -9.77 -13.53 -7.08
CA SER A 32 -11.18 -13.16 -7.21
C SER A 32 -11.41 -11.98 -8.15
N GLY A 33 -10.34 -11.35 -8.66
CA GLY A 33 -10.40 -10.09 -9.39
C GLY A 33 -10.49 -8.87 -8.48
N LYS A 34 -10.67 -9.04 -7.16
CA LYS A 34 -10.61 -7.95 -6.19
C LYS A 34 -9.16 -7.57 -5.86
N PRO A 35 -8.89 -6.30 -5.55
CA PRO A 35 -7.58 -5.89 -5.06
C PRO A 35 -7.26 -6.55 -3.71
N TYR A 36 -6.02 -7.00 -3.55
CA TYR A 36 -5.43 -7.43 -2.29
C TYR A 36 -4.43 -6.37 -1.86
N VAL A 37 -4.46 -5.96 -0.60
CA VAL A 37 -3.48 -5.02 -0.02
C VAL A 37 -2.79 -5.72 1.14
N GLY A 38 -1.48 -5.57 1.29
CA GLY A 38 -0.79 -6.11 2.46
C GLY A 38 0.43 -5.30 2.82
N GLN A 39 0.95 -5.51 4.04
CA GLN A 39 2.19 -4.89 4.50
C GLN A 39 3.30 -5.91 4.76
N SER A 40 4.55 -5.47 4.60
CA SER A 40 5.73 -6.27 4.96
C SER A 40 6.95 -5.39 5.21
N ARG A 41 7.90 -5.89 5.99
CA ARG A 41 9.27 -5.35 6.08
C ARG A 41 10.20 -5.91 4.99
N ASN A 42 9.74 -6.95 4.30
CA ASN A 42 10.38 -7.55 3.15
C ASN A 42 9.28 -7.90 2.13
N ILE A 43 8.94 -6.92 1.30
CA ILE A 43 7.90 -7.08 0.27
C ILE A 43 8.32 -8.13 -0.77
N PRO A 44 9.56 -8.15 -1.31
CA PRO A 44 9.95 -9.16 -2.30
C PRO A 44 9.75 -10.60 -1.81
N SER A 45 10.19 -10.93 -0.59
CA SER A 45 9.98 -12.26 -0.02
C SER A 45 8.51 -12.58 0.19
N ARG A 46 7.67 -11.58 0.53
CA ARG A 46 6.24 -11.78 0.74
C ARG A 46 5.50 -12.00 -0.57
N LEU A 47 5.83 -11.26 -1.62
CA LEU A 47 5.29 -11.46 -2.96
C LEU A 47 5.67 -12.84 -3.50
N ALA A 48 6.92 -13.28 -3.32
CA ALA A 48 7.34 -14.62 -3.71
C ALA A 48 6.55 -15.72 -2.97
N GLN A 49 6.21 -15.51 -1.69
CA GLN A 49 5.34 -16.43 -0.94
C GLN A 49 3.90 -16.47 -1.49
N HIS A 50 3.35 -15.31 -1.86
CA HIS A 50 2.02 -15.23 -2.48
C HIS A 50 2.00 -15.87 -3.87
N ALA A 51 3.03 -15.68 -4.67
CA ALA A 51 3.18 -16.33 -5.97
C ALA A 51 3.22 -17.86 -5.81
N ARG A 52 4.04 -18.38 -4.86
CA ARG A 52 4.15 -19.82 -4.58
C ARG A 52 2.86 -20.45 -4.05
N SER A 53 2.07 -19.70 -3.28
CA SER A 53 0.77 -20.17 -2.78
C SER A 53 -0.37 -19.97 -3.79
N GLY A 54 -0.10 -19.36 -4.94
CA GLY A 54 -1.08 -19.02 -5.97
C GLY A 54 -2.02 -17.88 -5.58
N LYS A 55 -1.74 -17.13 -4.50
CA LYS A 55 -2.52 -15.93 -4.12
C LYS A 55 -2.22 -14.74 -5.02
N LEU A 56 -1.01 -14.65 -5.57
CA LEU A 56 -0.62 -13.66 -6.56
C LEU A 56 -0.63 -14.34 -7.95
N PRO A 57 -1.63 -14.05 -8.80
CA PRO A 57 -1.60 -14.48 -10.21
C PRO A 57 -0.37 -13.90 -10.92
N PRO A 58 0.24 -14.64 -11.88
CA PRO A 58 1.42 -14.17 -12.61
C PRO A 58 1.15 -12.95 -13.49
N GLU A 59 -0.10 -12.78 -13.95
CA GLU A 59 -0.57 -11.64 -14.76
C GLU A 59 -0.85 -10.40 -13.90
N SER A 60 -0.84 -10.51 -12.57
CA SER A 60 -1.25 -9.42 -11.69
C SER A 60 -0.17 -8.36 -11.57
N GLU A 61 -0.54 -7.13 -11.90
CA GLU A 61 0.30 -5.97 -11.63
C GLU A 61 0.44 -5.75 -10.11
N VAL A 62 1.68 -5.65 -9.64
CA VAL A 62 2.00 -5.36 -8.25
C VAL A 62 2.41 -3.91 -8.13
N SER A 63 1.66 -3.15 -7.33
CA SER A 63 2.04 -1.82 -6.88
C SER A 63 2.65 -1.90 -5.49
N THR A 64 3.78 -1.22 -5.26
CA THR A 64 4.42 -1.17 -3.95
C THR A 64 4.64 0.27 -3.53
N THR A 65 4.28 0.59 -2.29
CA THR A 65 4.54 1.90 -1.68
C THR A 65 5.48 1.71 -0.51
N GLU A 66 6.63 2.37 -0.56
CA GLU A 66 7.56 2.36 0.56
C GLU A 66 6.94 3.07 1.76
N VAL A 67 7.01 2.43 2.92
CA VAL A 67 6.62 3.03 4.20
C VAL A 67 7.73 2.80 5.20
N VAL A 68 8.46 3.87 5.47
CA VAL A 68 9.52 3.88 6.48
C VAL A 68 8.89 4.01 7.87
N GLY A 69 9.23 3.10 8.78
CA GLY A 69 8.78 3.17 10.17
C GLY A 69 8.31 1.85 10.78
N GLY A 70 7.58 1.99 11.89
CA GLY A 70 7.08 0.89 12.70
C GLY A 70 5.98 0.07 12.05
N LYS A 71 5.55 -0.99 12.74
CA LYS A 71 4.40 -1.80 12.31
C LYS A 71 3.13 -0.94 12.24
N THR A 72 2.92 -0.06 13.22
CA THR A 72 1.77 0.84 13.29
C THR A 72 1.66 1.75 12.07
N ALA A 73 2.77 2.38 11.63
CA ALA A 73 2.78 3.23 10.44
C ALA A 73 2.34 2.46 9.19
N ARG A 74 2.84 1.23 9.01
CA ARG A 74 2.43 0.36 7.90
C ARG A 74 0.96 -0.06 7.99
N GLU A 75 0.46 -0.37 9.18
CA GLU A 75 -0.96 -0.70 9.38
C GLU A 75 -1.88 0.49 9.06
N ILE A 76 -1.48 1.72 9.42
CA ILE A 76 -2.24 2.94 9.09
C ILE A 76 -2.30 3.15 7.58
N VAL A 77 -1.16 3.06 6.90
CA VAL A 77 -1.09 3.24 5.44
C VAL A 77 -1.86 2.13 4.70
N GLU A 78 -1.77 0.87 5.17
CA GLU A 78 -2.57 -0.24 4.66
C GLU A 78 -4.06 0.04 4.79
N GLN A 79 -4.52 0.48 5.97
CA GLN A 79 -5.93 0.79 6.21
C GLN A 79 -6.42 1.98 5.38
N ARG A 80 -5.60 3.03 5.24
CA ARG A 80 -5.92 4.18 4.35
C ARG A 80 -6.11 3.70 2.93
N ARG A 81 -5.21 2.83 2.43
CA ARG A 81 -5.33 2.28 1.08
C ARG A 81 -6.58 1.41 0.90
N ILE A 82 -6.93 0.59 1.90
CA ILE A 82 -8.18 -0.19 1.87
C ILE A 82 -9.40 0.75 1.84
N ASN A 83 -9.39 1.85 2.60
CA ASN A 83 -10.48 2.83 2.59
C ASN A 83 -10.61 3.53 1.23
N GLU A 84 -9.50 3.89 0.59
CA GLU A 84 -9.48 4.44 -0.79
C GLU A 84 -10.07 3.47 -1.81
N LEU A 85 -9.90 2.17 -1.60
CA LEU A 85 -10.49 1.11 -2.44
C LEU A 85 -11.96 0.83 -2.12
N GLY A 86 -12.61 1.65 -1.27
CA GLY A 86 -14.00 1.49 -0.89
C GLY A 86 -14.24 0.60 0.33
N GLY A 87 -13.20 0.26 1.09
CA GLY A 87 -13.30 -0.50 2.34
C GLY A 87 -13.04 -2.00 2.21
N ILE A 88 -13.09 -2.70 3.35
CA ILE A 88 -12.67 -4.11 3.47
C ILE A 88 -13.50 -5.08 2.63
N GLU A 89 -14.75 -4.73 2.31
CA GLU A 89 -15.66 -5.52 1.47
C GLU A 89 -15.26 -5.57 -0.02
N ASN A 90 -14.47 -4.58 -0.44
CA ASN A 90 -14.01 -4.40 -1.81
C ASN A 90 -12.62 -4.98 -2.07
N VAL A 91 -11.96 -5.51 -1.04
CA VAL A 91 -10.64 -6.16 -1.16
C VAL A 91 -10.73 -7.66 -0.89
N GLU A 92 -9.75 -8.43 -1.38
CA GLU A 92 -9.61 -9.88 -1.11
C GLU A 92 -9.02 -10.17 0.28
N ASN A 93 -8.72 -9.13 1.07
CA ASN A 93 -8.16 -9.30 2.41
C ASN A 93 -9.13 -10.02 3.35
N GLU A 94 -8.79 -11.26 3.72
CA GLU A 94 -9.54 -12.03 4.72
C GLU A 94 -9.49 -11.40 6.13
N ARG A 95 -8.47 -10.59 6.43
CA ARG A 95 -8.26 -10.00 7.75
C ARG A 95 -7.91 -8.53 7.66
N ASN A 96 -8.60 -7.72 8.46
CA ASN A 96 -8.27 -6.32 8.68
C ASN A 96 -7.42 -6.15 9.97
N PRO A 97 -6.15 -5.70 9.88
CA PRO A 97 -5.30 -5.46 11.05
C PRO A 97 -5.70 -4.23 11.89
N ILE A 98 -6.38 -3.24 11.31
CA ILE A 98 -7.00 -2.11 12.01
C ILE A 98 -8.51 -2.33 12.08
N GLY A 99 -8.92 -3.18 13.03
CA GLY A 99 -10.32 -3.34 13.39
C GLY A 99 -10.88 -2.15 14.19
N PRO A 100 -12.19 -2.16 14.54
CA PRO A 100 -12.86 -1.07 15.24
C PRO A 100 -12.13 -0.56 16.49
N LYS A 101 -11.47 -1.45 17.23
CA LYS A 101 -10.71 -1.11 18.45
C LYS A 101 -9.46 -0.27 18.21
N ARG A 102 -8.94 -0.27 17.00
CA ARG A 102 -7.70 0.43 16.61
C ARG A 102 -7.97 1.60 15.66
N ARG A 103 -9.24 1.93 15.39
CA ARG A 103 -9.63 3.05 14.51
C ARG A 103 -9.07 4.40 14.97
N HIS A 104 -8.89 4.61 16.27
CA HIS A 104 -8.29 5.83 16.82
C HIS A 104 -6.91 6.14 16.21
N LEU A 105 -6.14 5.12 15.81
CA LEU A 105 -4.84 5.30 15.16
C LEU A 105 -4.92 5.97 13.77
N LEU A 106 -6.12 6.11 13.20
CA LEU A 106 -6.32 6.80 11.92
C LEU A 106 -6.51 8.31 12.09
N ASP A 107 -6.83 8.76 13.30
CA ASP A 107 -7.21 10.14 13.62
C ASP A 107 -6.04 10.95 14.25
N ASP A 108 -4.92 10.31 14.61
CA ASP A 108 -3.76 10.91 15.28
C ASP A 108 -2.65 11.40 14.28
N ASP A 109 -3.00 12.11 13.20
CA ASP A 109 -2.04 12.76 12.25
C ASP A 109 -1.85 14.25 12.56
#